data_AF-A0A067GQV5-F1
#
_entry.id   AF-A0A067GQV5-F1
#
_cell.length_a   1.000
_cell.length_b   1.000
_cell.length_c   1.000
_cell.angle_alpha   90.00
_cell.angle_beta   90.00
_cell.angle_gamma   90.00
#
_symmetry.space_group_name_H-M   'P 1'
#
loop_
_entity.id
_entity.type
_entity.pdbx_description
1 polymer ?
#
loop_
_entity_poly.entity_id
_entity_poly.type
_entity_poly.pdbx_seq_one_letter_code
_entity_poly.pdbx_strand_id
1 'polypeptide(L)'
;MAMRSLAPQVKAIQERYAGDQERIQLETARLYKLAGINPLAGCLPTLATIPVWIGLYRALSNVADEGLLTEGFFWIPSLAGPTTIAARQNGSGISWLFPFVDGHPPLGWSDTFAYLVLPVLLVVSQYISVKIIQSSQ
;
A
#
# COMPACT_ATOMS: atom_id res chain seq x y z
N MET A 1 12.99 7.39 -17.01
CA MET A 1 13.46 8.79 -16.88
C MET A 1 12.68 9.77 -17.77
N ALA A 2 12.00 9.33 -18.84
CA ALA A 2 11.27 10.20 -19.76
C ALA A 2 10.09 11.00 -19.14
N MET A 3 9.39 10.49 -18.13
CA MET A 3 8.38 11.30 -17.41
C MET A 3 9.01 12.40 -16.55
N ARG A 4 10.17 12.14 -15.93
CA ARG A 4 10.86 13.13 -15.06
C ARG A 4 11.29 14.37 -15.84
N SER A 5 11.67 14.23 -17.12
CA SER A 5 12.02 15.36 -17.98
C SER A 5 10.83 16.21 -18.43
N LEU A 6 9.61 15.69 -18.37
CA LEU A 6 8.39 16.45 -18.70
C LEU A 6 7.82 17.21 -17.51
N ALA A 7 8.21 16.88 -16.28
CA ALA A 7 7.75 17.56 -15.06
C ALA A 7 7.82 19.11 -15.11
N PRO A 8 8.93 19.75 -15.55
CA PRO A 8 8.98 21.21 -15.65
C PRO A 8 8.00 21.78 -16.69
N GLN A 9 7.79 21.07 -17.81
CA GLN A 9 6.87 21.52 -18.88
C GLN A 9 5.40 21.40 -18.44
N VAL A 10 5.08 20.35 -17.67
CA VAL A 10 3.74 20.20 -17.06
C VAL A 10 3.48 21.31 -16.04
N LYS A 11 4.48 21.69 -15.23
CA LYS A 11 4.36 22.83 -14.31
C LYS A 11 4.09 24.15 -15.04
N ALA A 12 4.80 24.40 -16.15
CA ALA A 12 4.57 25.59 -16.97
C ALA A 12 3.14 25.65 -17.55
N ILE A 13 2.55 24.51 -17.92
CA ILE A 13 1.14 24.43 -18.35
C ILE A 13 0.20 24.75 -17.18
N GLN A 14 0.46 24.21 -15.99
CA GLN A 14 -0.34 24.47 -14.78
C GLN A 14 -0.32 25.96 -14.38
N GLU A 15 0.84 26.61 -14.46
CA GLU A 15 0.99 28.04 -14.18
C GLU A 15 0.29 28.90 -15.25
N ARG A 16 0.41 28.53 -16.53
CA ARG A 16 -0.16 29.31 -17.65
C ARG A 16 -1.68 29.26 -17.73
N TYR A 17 -2.29 28.16 -17.29
CA TYR A 17 -3.74 27.96 -17.31
C TYR A 17 -4.32 27.82 -15.90
N ALA A 18 -3.68 28.45 -14.91
CA ALA A 18 -4.15 28.44 -13.52
C ALA A 18 -5.62 28.89 -13.43
N GLY A 19 -6.49 28.01 -12.92
CA GLY A 19 -7.94 28.23 -12.83
C GLY A 19 -8.78 27.51 -13.88
N ASP A 20 -8.17 26.96 -14.93
CA ASP A 20 -8.85 26.21 -15.99
C ASP A 20 -8.34 24.76 -16.04
N GLN A 21 -8.91 23.92 -15.17
CA GLN A 21 -8.53 22.51 -15.05
C GLN A 21 -8.74 21.73 -16.35
N GLU A 22 -9.74 22.10 -17.14
CA GLU A 22 -10.03 21.43 -18.40
C GLU A 22 -8.92 21.69 -19.42
N ARG A 23 -8.49 22.95 -19.57
CA ARG A 23 -7.37 23.32 -20.45
C ARG A 23 -6.04 22.76 -19.97
N ILE A 24 -5.80 22.72 -18.66
CA ILE A 24 -4.61 22.06 -18.09
C ILE A 24 -4.56 20.59 -18.50
N GLN A 25 -5.67 19.85 -18.34
CA GLN A 25 -5.72 18.43 -18.71
C GLN A 25 -5.50 18.21 -20.21
N LEU A 26 -6.10 19.04 -21.05
CA LEU A 26 -6.02 18.93 -22.51
C LEU A 26 -4.60 19.21 -23.04
N GLU A 27 -3.96 20.28 -22.59
CA GLU A 27 -2.58 20.62 -22.98
C GLU A 27 -1.56 19.63 -22.40
N THR A 28 -1.77 19.15 -21.18
CA THR A 28 -0.93 18.10 -20.57
C THR A 28 -1.03 16.80 -21.37
N ALA A 29 -2.23 16.41 -21.80
CA ALA A 29 -2.43 15.24 -22.66
C ALA A 29 -1.78 15.41 -24.04
N ARG A 30 -1.83 16.62 -24.61
CA ARG A 30 -1.16 16.96 -25.87
C ARG A 30 0.36 16.85 -25.74
N LEU A 31 0.93 17.38 -24.66
CA LEU A 31 2.35 17.29 -24.36
C LEU A 31 2.81 15.82 -24.26
N TYR A 32 2.07 14.97 -23.56
CA TYR A 32 2.39 13.54 -23.45
C TYR A 32 2.35 12.82 -24.81
N LYS A 33 1.36 13.13 -25.66
CA LYS A 33 1.28 12.60 -27.03
C LYS A 33 2.46 13.04 -27.90
N LEU A 34 2.83 14.32 -27.85
CA LEU A 34 3.96 14.86 -28.61
C LEU A 34 5.30 14.25 -28.15
N ALA A 35 5.45 13.99 -26.86
CA ALA A 35 6.63 13.34 -26.30
C ALA A 35 6.66 11.81 -26.52
N GLY A 36 5.61 11.22 -27.13
CA GLY A 36 5.51 9.77 -27.36
C GLY A 36 5.40 8.95 -26.07
N ILE A 37 4.99 9.56 -24.95
CA ILE A 37 4.90 8.90 -23.65
C ILE A 37 3.45 8.51 -23.39
N ASN A 38 3.19 7.22 -23.19
CA ASN A 38 1.90 6.75 -22.72
C ASN A 38 1.89 6.71 -21.17
N PRO A 39 1.13 7.57 -20.47
CA PRO A 39 1.08 7.56 -19.01
C PRO A 39 0.58 6.23 -18.43
N LEU A 40 -0.24 5.49 -19.17
CA LEU A 40 -0.77 4.19 -18.78
C LEU A 40 0.23 3.05 -19.03
N ALA A 41 1.29 3.26 -19.82
CA ALA A 41 2.32 2.24 -19.98
C ALA A 41 3.06 1.96 -18.65
N GLY A 42 3.05 2.92 -17.72
CA GLY A 42 3.60 2.72 -16.37
C GLY A 42 2.84 1.69 -15.52
N CYS A 43 1.55 1.45 -15.77
CA CYS A 43 0.75 0.48 -15.02
C CYS A 43 0.64 -0.90 -15.71
N LEU A 44 1.08 -1.03 -16.97
CA LEU A 44 1.09 -2.33 -17.66
C LEU A 44 1.92 -3.40 -16.92
N PRO A 45 3.16 -3.11 -16.43
CA PRO A 45 3.92 -4.08 -15.65
C PRO A 45 3.21 -4.48 -14.35
N THR A 46 2.58 -3.51 -13.67
CA THR A 46 1.85 -3.81 -12.44
C THR A 46 0.66 -4.72 -12.70
N LEU A 47 -0.10 -4.48 -13.78
CA LEU A 47 -1.26 -5.31 -14.15
C LEU A 47 -0.83 -6.75 -14.50
N ALA A 48 0.29 -6.92 -15.17
CA ALA A 48 0.82 -8.25 -15.51
C ALA A 48 1.22 -9.07 -14.28
N THR A 49 1.60 -8.43 -13.17
CA THR A 49 1.99 -9.13 -11.92
C THR A 49 0.79 -9.39 -10.98
N ILE A 50 -0.34 -8.69 -11.13
CA ILE A 50 -1.54 -8.90 -10.29
C ILE A 50 -1.96 -10.39 -10.19
N PRO A 51 -1.99 -11.19 -11.28
CA PRO A 51 -2.40 -12.60 -11.19
C PRO A 51 -1.51 -13.43 -10.27
N VAL A 52 -0.20 -13.19 -10.28
CA VAL A 52 0.77 -13.89 -9.42
C VAL A 52 0.50 -13.59 -7.95
N TRP A 53 0.26 -12.31 -7.63
CA TRP A 53 -0.07 -11.89 -6.26
C TRP A 53 -1.40 -12.47 -5.78
N ILE A 54 -2.42 -12.51 -6.63
CA ILE A 54 -3.72 -13.13 -6.30
C ILE A 54 -3.53 -14.62 -6.01
N GLY A 55 -2.79 -15.33 -6.85
CA GLY A 55 -2.49 -16.75 -6.64
C GLY A 55 -1.78 -17.00 -5.32
N LEU A 56 -0.71 -16.26 -5.05
CA LEU A 56 0.06 -16.36 -3.82
C LEU A 56 -0.78 -16.02 -2.57
N TYR A 57 -1.54 -14.91 -2.62
CA TYR A 57 -2.38 -14.50 -1.50
C TYR A 57 -3.42 -15.57 -1.17
N ARG A 58 -4.10 -16.13 -2.18
CA ARG A 58 -5.10 -17.19 -1.97
C ARG A 58 -4.47 -18.48 -1.43
N ALA A 59 -3.31 -18.88 -1.95
CA ALA A 59 -2.61 -20.06 -1.45
C ALA A 59 -2.23 -19.91 0.03
N LEU A 60 -1.62 -18.77 0.41
CA LEU A 60 -1.25 -18.49 1.80
C LEU A 60 -2.48 -18.38 2.72
N SER A 61 -3.55 -17.78 2.22
CA SER A 61 -4.81 -17.65 2.96
C SER A 61 -5.43 -19.00 3.31
N ASN A 62 -5.46 -19.93 2.36
CA ASN A 62 -5.98 -21.28 2.59
C ASN A 62 -5.14 -22.01 3.65
N VAL A 63 -3.81 -21.94 3.54
CA VAL A 63 -2.87 -22.55 4.51
C VAL A 63 -3.00 -21.91 5.90
N ALA A 64 -3.28 -20.60 5.96
CA ALA A 64 -3.55 -19.89 7.21
C ALA A 64 -4.86 -20.38 7.87
N ASP A 65 -5.94 -20.53 7.10
CA ASP A 65 -7.23 -21.00 7.58
C ASP A 65 -7.17 -22.49 8.02
N GLU A 66 -6.27 -23.28 7.44
CA GLU A 66 -5.97 -24.65 7.87
C GLU A 66 -5.12 -24.72 9.15
N GLY A 67 -4.69 -23.59 9.71
CA GLY A 67 -3.92 -23.53 10.95
C GLY A 67 -2.46 -23.98 10.81
N LEU A 68 -1.92 -24.00 9.58
CA LEU A 68 -0.57 -24.49 9.30
C LEU A 68 0.51 -23.41 9.47
N LEU A 69 0.12 -22.13 9.62
CA LEU A 69 1.03 -20.99 9.80
C LEU A 69 1.18 -20.58 11.27
N THR A 70 1.28 -21.55 12.18
CA THR A 70 1.42 -21.31 13.62
C THR A 70 2.84 -20.99 14.06
N GLU A 71 3.83 -21.22 13.19
CA GLU A 71 5.20 -20.84 13.46
C GLU A 71 5.40 -19.32 13.29
N GLY A 72 6.07 -18.72 14.28
CA GLY A 72 6.41 -17.32 14.27
C GLY A 72 7.55 -16.99 13.30
N PHE A 73 7.56 -15.75 12.81
CA PHE A 73 8.61 -15.23 11.93
C PHE A 73 9.15 -13.91 12.50
N PHE A 74 10.43 -13.91 12.87
CA PHE A 74 11.06 -12.85 13.66
C PHE A 74 10.28 -12.54 14.95
N TRP A 75 9.69 -11.34 15.06
CA TRP A 75 8.88 -10.92 16.20
C TRP A 75 7.39 -11.23 16.03
N ILE A 76 6.96 -11.69 14.85
CA ILE A 76 5.54 -11.92 14.55
C ILE A 76 5.17 -13.33 15.05
N PRO A 77 4.16 -13.48 15.94
CA PRO A 77 3.82 -14.78 16.53
C PRO A 77 3.32 -15.81 15.50
N SER A 78 2.64 -15.36 14.44
CA SER A 78 2.13 -16.22 13.38
C SER A 78 2.00 -15.44 12.07
N LEU A 79 2.34 -16.09 10.95
CA LEU A 79 2.17 -15.53 9.61
C LEU A 79 0.70 -15.48 9.13
N ALA A 80 -0.21 -16.21 9.79
CA ALA A 80 -1.66 -16.06 9.55
C ALA A 80 -2.18 -14.68 10.00
N GLY A 81 -1.46 -14.06 10.94
CA GLY A 81 -1.83 -12.81 11.55
C GLY A 81 -2.91 -12.95 12.62
N PRO A 82 -3.29 -11.84 13.28
CA PRO A 82 -4.19 -11.87 14.42
C PRO A 82 -5.66 -11.96 14.00
N THR A 83 -5.97 -12.02 12.70
CA THR A 83 -7.34 -12.00 12.20
C THR A 83 -7.46 -12.77 10.88
N THR A 84 -8.62 -13.40 10.68
CA THR A 84 -8.93 -14.20 9.49
C THR A 84 -9.55 -13.35 8.39
N ILE A 85 -9.62 -13.90 7.17
CA ILE A 85 -10.27 -13.21 6.05
C ILE A 85 -11.76 -13.03 6.31
N ALA A 86 -12.41 -14.06 6.86
CA ALA A 86 -13.82 -14.00 7.23
C ALA A 86 -14.09 -12.86 8.24
N ALA A 87 -13.22 -12.71 9.25
CA ALA A 87 -13.33 -11.63 10.24
C ALA A 87 -13.14 -10.25 9.62
N ARG A 88 -12.20 -10.09 8.67
CA ARG A 88 -12.04 -8.80 7.95
C ARG A 88 -13.27 -8.46 7.12
N GLN A 89 -13.86 -9.43 6.44
CA GLN A 89 -15.01 -9.22 5.55
C GLN A 89 -16.30 -8.87 6.29
N ASN A 90 -16.52 -9.45 7.48
CA ASN A 90 -17.72 -9.20 8.28
C ASN A 90 -17.58 -8.00 9.24
N GLY A 91 -16.48 -7.24 9.16
CA GLY A 91 -16.22 -6.06 9.99
C GLY A 91 -15.63 -6.35 11.38
N SER A 92 -15.39 -7.61 11.74
CA SER A 92 -14.74 -8.00 13.01
C SER A 92 -13.22 -8.14 12.91
N GLY A 93 -12.59 -7.56 11.88
CA GLY A 93 -11.14 -7.70 11.64
C GLY A 93 -10.22 -7.16 12.74
N ILE A 94 -10.79 -6.38 13.68
CA ILE A 94 -10.09 -5.80 14.84
C ILE A 94 -10.45 -6.49 16.17
N SER A 95 -11.18 -7.61 16.13
CA SER A 95 -11.62 -8.34 17.33
C SER A 95 -10.47 -8.87 18.19
N TRP A 96 -9.28 -9.00 17.60
CA TRP A 96 -8.05 -9.37 18.29
C TRP A 96 -7.50 -8.27 19.20
N LEU A 97 -7.90 -7.02 18.95
CA LEU A 97 -7.52 -5.85 19.73
C LEU A 97 -8.63 -5.41 20.70
N PHE A 98 -9.89 -5.54 20.31
CA PHE A 98 -11.05 -5.12 21.12
C PHE A 98 -12.17 -6.18 21.13
N PRO A 99 -12.98 -6.28 22.21
CA PRO A 99 -12.95 -5.47 23.43
C PRO A 99 -11.86 -5.93 24.40
N PHE A 100 -11.51 -5.04 25.34
CA PHE A 100 -10.57 -5.39 26.40
C PHE A 100 -11.33 -6.15 27.48
N VAL A 101 -10.79 -7.31 27.86
CA VAL A 101 -11.32 -8.16 28.93
C VAL A 101 -10.22 -8.23 29.99
N ASP A 102 -10.57 -7.98 31.24
CA ASP A 102 -9.62 -8.02 32.37
C ASP A 102 -8.34 -7.17 32.20
N GLY A 103 -8.47 -6.03 31.50
CA GLY A 103 -7.38 -5.07 31.31
C GLY A 103 -6.37 -5.43 30.20
N HIS A 104 -6.67 -6.45 29.39
CA HIS A 104 -5.86 -6.79 28.22
C HIS A 104 -6.70 -7.05 26.96
N PRO A 105 -6.10 -6.91 25.76
CA PRO A 105 -6.72 -7.35 24.51
C PRO A 105 -6.97 -8.87 24.51
N PRO A 106 -7.88 -9.40 23.67
CA PRO A 106 -8.17 -10.83 23.60
C PRO A 106 -6.96 -11.72 23.29
N LEU A 107 -5.96 -11.22 22.55
CA LEU A 107 -4.69 -11.93 22.29
C LEU A 107 -3.65 -11.83 23.43
N GLY A 108 -3.91 -11.04 24.47
CA GLY A 108 -2.92 -10.69 25.47
C GLY A 108 -1.92 -9.62 24.99
N TRP A 109 -1.19 -9.02 25.92
CA TRP A 109 -0.30 -7.89 25.61
C TRP A 109 0.92 -8.27 24.78
N SER A 110 1.52 -9.44 25.00
CA SER A 110 2.70 -9.89 24.25
C SER A 110 2.45 -9.89 22.75
N ASP A 111 1.39 -10.59 22.34
CA ASP A 111 1.08 -10.84 20.94
C ASP A 111 0.47 -9.60 20.30
N THR A 112 -0.37 -8.87 21.05
CA THR A 112 -0.91 -7.60 20.58
C THR A 112 0.20 -6.61 20.25
N PHE A 113 1.20 -6.44 21.12
CA PHE A 113 2.31 -5.54 20.85
C PHE A 113 3.11 -6.00 19.64
N ALA A 114 3.37 -7.31 19.52
CA ALA A 114 4.08 -7.86 18.37
C ALA A 114 3.40 -7.51 17.04
N TYR A 115 2.07 -7.58 16.97
CA TYR A 115 1.31 -7.18 15.78
C TYR A 115 1.22 -5.66 15.59
N LEU A 116 1.13 -4.87 16.68
CA LEU A 116 1.08 -3.40 16.60
C LEU A 116 2.40 -2.77 16.14
N VAL A 117 3.53 -3.47 16.29
CA VAL A 117 4.82 -3.02 15.73
C VAL A 117 4.75 -2.88 14.21
N LEU A 118 3.99 -3.71 13.51
CA LEU A 118 3.92 -3.70 12.03
C LEU A 118 3.40 -2.37 11.45
N PRO A 119 2.21 -1.86 11.82
CA PRO A 119 1.73 -0.58 11.30
C PRO A 119 2.61 0.59 11.73
N VAL A 120 3.19 0.56 12.94
CA VAL A 120 4.12 1.60 13.39
C VAL A 120 5.37 1.63 12.52
N LEU A 121 5.98 0.46 12.28
CA LEU A 121 7.14 0.33 11.40
C LEU A 121 6.80 0.80 9.99
N LEU A 122 5.64 0.42 9.46
CA LEU A 122 5.17 0.86 8.14
C LEU A 122 5.08 2.39 8.08
N VAL A 123 4.44 3.04 9.05
CA VAL A 123 4.29 4.51 9.06
C VAL A 123 5.64 5.20 9.18
N VAL A 124 6.52 4.72 10.06
CA VAL A 124 7.88 5.27 10.24
C VAL A 124 8.70 5.10 8.96
N SER A 125 8.65 3.91 8.34
CA SER A 125 9.35 3.60 7.09
C SER A 125 8.86 4.47 5.94
N GLN A 126 7.54 4.66 5.81
CA GLN A 126 6.96 5.55 4.81
C GLN A 126 7.35 7.01 5.06
N TYR A 127 7.33 7.47 6.31
CA TYR A 127 7.76 8.82 6.67
C TYR A 127 9.22 9.08 6.27
N ILE A 128 10.12 8.15 6.60
CA ILE A 128 11.54 8.23 6.22
C ILE A 128 11.70 8.18 4.70
N SER A 129 11.01 7.28 4.01
CA SER A 129 11.06 7.15 2.56
C SER A 129 10.63 8.44 1.85
N VAL A 130 9.56 9.07 2.31
CA VAL A 130 9.08 10.35 1.78
C VAL A 130 10.11 11.46 2.00
N LYS A 131 10.70 11.55 3.20
CA LYS A 131 11.74 12.54 3.51
C LYS A 131 12.98 12.39 2.61
N ILE A 132 13.46 11.17 2.40
CA ILE A 132 14.62 10.90 1.55
C ILE A 132 14.33 11.27 0.09
N ILE A 133 13.17 10.85 -0.45
CA ILE A 133 12.80 11.12 -1.83
C ILE A 133 12.61 12.63 -2.08
N GLN A 134 12.03 13.35 -1.11
CA GLN A 134 11.84 14.80 -1.20
C GLN A 134 13.17 15.57 -1.13
N SER A 135 14.15 15.12 -0.35
CA SER A 135 15.47 15.78 -0.28
C SER A 135 16.31 15.67 -1.56
N SER A 136 15.93 14.78 -2.49
CA SER A 136 16.63 14.56 -3.76
C SER A 136 16.00 15.30 -4.96
N GLN A 137 14.96 16.12 -4.74
CA GLN A 137 14.36 17.00 -5.76
C GLN A 137 14.73 18.46 -5.48
#